data_AF-A0A142XAY5-F1
#
_entry.id   AF-A0A142XAY5-F1
#
_cell.length_a   1.000
_cell.length_b   1.000
_cell.length_c   1.000
_cell.angle_alpha   90.00
_cell.angle_beta   90.00
_cell.angle_gamma   90.00
#
_symmetry.space_group_name_H-M   'P 1'
#
loop_
_entity.id
_entity.type
_entity.pdbx_description
1 polymer ?
#
loop_
_entity_poly.entity_id
_entity_poly.type
_entity_poly.pdbx_seq_one_letter_code
_entity_poly.pdbx_strand_id
1 'polypeptide(L)'
;MAEPTQSPALPSTADATPYVPISWTAVAAAVTAGVFAITLLMLGIFAFISKKPLLMQELLVLPVIAVVLSFAARRIIRNSEGTRTGEGLANAAWWASLVLGLGYVAYLFAIDYSVRRDAANKVEEWIGQVRDDKVGGAFYTTLLPQQRQGVSRSDTSLIEMRFRDEFLTFRNSDLVRLAQRNKAEGEFKFTSVGVADWSYKPGAIDCAFAGTVTCPEGTFPVLVKLRGVEGVTASEGGGGRQWAVAFQPGSGFIQQDKVERTAYGWMLVLLEINGGSFGKGFIEYINSGPFTQPFAYQGFIAEGGVPSEAVAGSRNGTVLLTSFVPLGVAAAGQGGYTRHMADSVFKLPGGGEPSSGQKEKFLASWKEQGIFEAGRRLKDPNGGVPDKDVILKITDTAVEVFLPIEIPIQNTTGRAETARGKVVVACKDPGLLAELKARKASAVGGEKPTSSPPQELTQWVNLQWRVVRIESDLNPVSMHQTGQGGPGGGGPPPGMGGGPGMHGG
;
A
#
# COMPACT_ATOMS: atom_id res chain seq x y z
N MET A 1 -4.45 -104.83 47.85
CA MET A 1 -4.52 -103.84 46.76
C MET A 1 -3.69 -102.66 47.20
N ALA A 2 -2.51 -102.48 46.60
CA ALA A 2 -1.57 -101.43 46.98
C ALA A 2 -1.83 -100.19 46.11
N GLU A 3 -2.00 -99.05 46.77
CA GLU A 3 -2.19 -97.73 46.17
C GLU A 3 -0.91 -97.32 45.42
N PRO A 4 -0.98 -96.95 44.12
CA PRO A 4 0.21 -96.61 43.36
C PRO A 4 0.83 -95.31 43.89
N THR A 5 2.04 -95.44 44.43
CA THR A 5 2.83 -94.32 44.96
C THR A 5 3.15 -93.33 43.84
N GLN A 6 2.59 -92.11 43.94
CA GLN A 6 2.78 -91.03 42.98
C GLN A 6 4.26 -90.65 42.93
N SER A 7 4.90 -90.83 41.76
CA SER A 7 6.31 -90.50 41.58
C SER A 7 6.55 -89.00 41.75
N PRO A 8 7.62 -88.58 42.43
CA PRO A 8 7.91 -87.16 42.67
C PRO A 8 8.09 -86.43 41.33
N ALA A 9 7.19 -85.49 41.04
CA ALA A 9 7.31 -84.61 39.88
C ALA A 9 8.52 -83.69 40.07
N LEU A 10 9.51 -83.79 39.19
CA LEU A 10 10.59 -82.81 39.11
C LEU A 10 9.96 -81.42 38.92
N PRO A 11 10.43 -80.37 39.64
CA PRO A 11 9.96 -79.02 39.40
C PRO A 11 10.15 -78.70 37.92
N SER A 12 9.06 -78.32 37.26
CA SER A 12 9.05 -77.96 35.86
C SER A 12 10.11 -76.89 35.60
N THR A 13 11.21 -77.26 34.95
CA THR A 13 12.20 -76.30 34.44
C THR A 13 11.65 -75.50 33.24
N ALA A 14 10.39 -75.71 32.87
CA ALA A 14 9.73 -75.05 31.76
C ALA A 14 9.27 -73.60 32.04
N ASP A 15 9.43 -73.09 33.26
CA ASP A 15 9.00 -71.72 33.63
C ASP A 15 10.12 -70.66 33.62
N ALA A 16 11.31 -70.99 33.13
CA ALA A 16 12.24 -69.95 32.69
C ALA A 16 11.75 -69.45 31.32
N THR A 17 10.84 -68.48 31.30
CA THR A 17 10.47 -67.74 30.08
C THR A 17 11.76 -67.39 29.33
N PRO A 18 12.04 -68.03 28.17
CA PRO A 18 13.30 -67.83 27.48
C PRO A 18 13.47 -66.35 27.18
N TYR A 19 14.63 -65.78 27.50
CA TYR A 19 14.89 -64.36 27.21
C TYR A 19 14.76 -64.12 25.71
N VAL A 20 13.76 -63.31 25.33
CA VAL A 20 13.54 -62.91 23.94
C VAL A 20 14.07 -61.47 23.78
N PRO A 21 15.11 -61.23 22.97
CA PRO A 21 15.63 -59.88 22.78
C PRO A 21 14.59 -58.95 22.13
N ILE A 22 14.55 -57.70 22.60
CA ILE A 22 13.71 -56.66 22.00
C ILE A 22 14.30 -56.25 20.64
N SER A 23 13.46 -56.12 19.62
CA SER A 23 13.92 -55.63 18.31
C SER A 23 14.51 -54.22 18.42
N TRP A 24 15.77 -54.03 18.02
CA TRP A 24 16.44 -52.71 18.00
C TRP A 24 15.65 -51.67 17.20
N THR A 25 14.94 -52.09 16.15
CA THR A 25 14.06 -51.20 15.36
C THR A 25 12.85 -50.70 16.15
N ALA A 26 12.30 -51.51 17.07
CA ALA A 26 11.21 -51.10 17.95
C ALA A 26 11.71 -50.08 18.98
N VAL A 27 12.93 -50.30 19.51
CA VAL A 27 13.59 -49.34 20.41
C VAL A 27 13.86 -48.03 19.68
N ALA A 28 14.43 -48.07 18.47
CA ALA A 28 14.67 -46.89 17.65
C ALA A 28 13.37 -46.12 17.34
N ALA A 29 12.28 -46.83 17.02
CA ALA A 29 10.97 -46.21 16.80
C ALA A 29 10.47 -45.48 18.06
N ALA A 30 10.54 -46.13 19.23
CA ALA A 30 10.12 -45.54 20.49
C ALA A 30 10.97 -44.35 20.93
N VAL A 31 12.29 -44.43 20.75
CA VAL A 31 13.20 -43.31 21.02
C VAL A 31 12.86 -42.14 20.10
N THR A 32 12.68 -42.37 18.80
CA THR A 32 12.34 -41.30 17.84
C THR A 32 10.99 -40.65 18.18
N ALA A 33 9.97 -41.46 18.51
CA ALA A 33 8.67 -40.97 18.94
C ALA A 33 8.74 -40.17 20.25
N GLY A 34 9.53 -40.65 21.22
CA GLY A 34 9.77 -39.98 22.50
C GLY A 34 10.48 -38.65 22.33
N VAL A 35 11.53 -38.59 21.50
CA VAL A 35 12.23 -37.34 21.16
C VAL A 35 11.26 -36.35 20.54
N PHE A 36 10.47 -36.76 19.54
CA PHE A 36 9.45 -35.90 18.93
C PHE A 36 8.46 -35.35 19.97
N ALA A 37 7.91 -36.21 20.82
CA ALA A 37 6.93 -35.80 21.84
C ALA A 37 7.53 -34.81 22.84
N ILE A 38 8.75 -35.05 23.31
CA ILE A 38 9.46 -34.17 24.25
C ILE A 38 9.79 -32.84 23.59
N THR A 39 10.31 -32.85 22.36
CA THR A 39 10.63 -31.63 21.61
C THR A 39 9.37 -30.80 21.36
N LEU A 40 8.28 -31.44 20.91
CA LEU A 40 7.00 -30.77 20.70
C LEU A 40 6.45 -30.14 21.99
N LEU A 41 6.56 -30.85 23.12
CA LEU A 41 6.13 -30.34 24.43
C LEU A 41 6.98 -29.14 24.88
N MET A 42 8.31 -29.25 24.82
CA MET A 42 9.22 -28.16 25.21
C MET A 42 9.02 -26.92 24.34
N LEU A 43 8.96 -27.09 23.01
CA LEU A 43 8.71 -26.00 22.08
C LEU A 43 7.30 -25.42 22.22
N GLY A 44 6.29 -26.25 22.51
CA GLY A 44 4.93 -25.81 22.79
C GLY A 44 4.85 -24.94 24.05
N ILE A 45 5.51 -25.35 25.13
CA ILE A 45 5.63 -24.54 26.36
C ILE A 45 6.34 -23.22 26.07
N PHE A 46 7.47 -23.26 25.35
CA PHE A 46 8.22 -22.07 24.98
C PHE A 46 7.39 -21.11 24.11
N ALA A 47 6.67 -21.63 23.12
CA ALA A 47 5.75 -20.90 22.26
C ALA A 47 4.64 -20.21 23.06
N PHE A 48 4.05 -20.93 24.01
CA PHE A 48 3.03 -20.40 24.91
C PHE A 48 3.56 -19.24 25.78
N ILE A 49 4.72 -19.42 26.44
CA ILE A 49 5.34 -18.39 27.29
C ILE A 49 5.75 -17.17 26.44
N SER A 50 6.32 -17.41 25.26
CA SER A 50 6.77 -16.35 24.36
C SER A 50 5.64 -15.66 23.62
N LYS A 51 4.41 -16.17 23.69
CA LYS A 51 3.26 -15.74 22.88
C LYS A 51 3.58 -15.75 21.38
N LYS A 52 4.32 -16.77 20.92
CA LYS A 52 4.71 -16.97 19.52
C LYS A 52 4.14 -18.30 19.03
N PRO A 53 3.54 -18.38 17.83
CA PRO A 53 3.09 -19.64 17.27
C PRO A 53 4.29 -20.55 16.92
N LEU A 54 4.10 -21.86 17.07
CA LEU A 54 5.11 -22.87 16.76
C LEU A 54 5.02 -23.30 15.28
N LEU A 55 5.72 -22.59 14.40
CA LEU A 55 5.68 -22.81 12.95
C LEU A 55 6.97 -23.49 12.43
N MET A 56 7.20 -24.74 12.81
CA MET A 56 8.38 -25.52 12.39
C MET A 56 7.92 -26.78 11.67
N GLN A 57 7.78 -26.70 10.34
CA GLN A 57 7.30 -27.83 9.52
C GLN A 57 8.29 -29.00 9.55
N GLU A 58 9.56 -28.72 9.76
CA GLU A 58 10.66 -29.69 9.87
C GLU A 58 10.45 -30.67 11.04
N LEU A 59 9.71 -30.26 12.07
CA LEU A 59 9.39 -31.12 13.21
C LEU A 59 8.54 -32.34 12.82
N LEU A 60 7.83 -32.28 11.68
CA LEU A 60 7.04 -33.39 11.13
C LEU A 60 7.90 -34.50 10.53
N VAL A 61 9.20 -34.29 10.32
CA VAL A 61 10.11 -35.35 9.84
C VAL A 61 10.23 -36.48 10.87
N LEU A 62 10.29 -36.14 12.16
CA LEU A 62 10.44 -37.12 13.24
C LEU A 62 9.28 -38.12 13.36
N PRO A 63 7.99 -37.70 13.39
CA PRO A 63 6.89 -38.66 13.46
C PRO A 63 6.78 -39.53 12.20
N VAL A 64 7.14 -39.01 11.02
CA VAL A 64 7.18 -39.82 9.79
C VAL A 64 8.22 -40.94 9.91
N ILE A 65 9.44 -40.62 10.36
CA ILE A 65 10.49 -41.62 10.60
C ILE A 65 10.04 -42.65 11.64
N ALA A 66 9.44 -42.20 12.74
CA ALA A 66 8.97 -43.10 13.79
C ALA A 66 7.86 -44.05 13.31
N VAL A 67 6.93 -43.59 12.46
CA VAL A 67 5.90 -44.44 11.82
C VAL A 67 6.53 -45.49 10.91
N VAL A 68 7.51 -45.11 10.08
CA VAL A 68 8.24 -46.04 9.19
C VAL A 68 9.01 -47.09 10.01
N LEU A 69 9.74 -46.67 11.04
CA LEU A 69 10.47 -47.57 11.94
C LEU A 69 9.54 -48.51 12.68
N SER A 70 8.37 -48.03 13.11
CA SER A 70 7.36 -48.87 13.77
C SER A 70 6.82 -49.95 12.84
N PHE A 71 6.58 -49.62 11.56
CA PHE A 71 6.15 -50.60 10.56
C PHE A 71 7.25 -51.63 10.26
N ALA A 72 8.50 -51.17 10.10
CA ALA A 72 9.65 -52.05 9.92
C ALA A 72 9.83 -53.00 11.12
N ALA A 73 9.69 -52.47 12.35
CA ALA A 73 9.75 -53.26 13.57
C ALA A 73 8.68 -54.35 13.63
N ARG A 74 7.41 -54.02 13.32
CA ARG A 74 6.33 -55.02 13.25
C ARG A 74 6.62 -56.11 12.23
N ARG A 75 7.09 -55.75 11.03
CA ARG A 75 7.42 -56.72 9.98
C ARG A 75 8.56 -57.65 10.41
N ILE A 76 9.62 -57.08 11.00
CA ILE A 76 10.76 -57.85 11.50
C ILE A 76 10.33 -58.80 12.61
N ILE A 77 9.57 -58.33 13.60
CA ILE A 77 9.12 -59.14 14.75
C ILE A 77 8.24 -60.30 14.28
N ARG A 78 7.26 -60.04 13.39
CA ARG A 78 6.37 -61.09 12.85
C ARG A 78 7.13 -62.13 12.04
N ASN A 79 8.15 -61.72 11.30
CA ASN A 79 8.99 -62.64 10.51
C ASN A 79 10.03 -63.39 11.37
N SER A 80 10.16 -63.06 12.66
CA SER A 80 11.19 -63.62 13.54
C SER A 80 10.75 -64.91 14.26
N GLU A 81 9.57 -65.48 13.96
CA GLU A 81 9.08 -66.75 14.53
C GLU A 81 9.17 -66.82 16.07
N GLY A 82 8.97 -65.70 16.77
CA GLY A 82 9.05 -65.63 18.24
C GLY A 82 10.46 -65.39 18.81
N THR A 83 11.49 -65.27 17.98
CA THR A 83 12.86 -64.95 18.43
C THR A 83 13.08 -63.48 18.80
N ARG A 84 12.10 -62.59 18.54
CA ARG A 84 12.15 -61.16 18.89
C ARG A 84 10.84 -60.68 19.51
N THR A 85 10.93 -59.83 20.52
CA THR A 85 9.78 -59.18 21.17
C THR A 85 9.79 -57.66 20.92
N GLY A 86 8.77 -56.95 21.42
CA GLY A 86 8.66 -55.49 21.33
C GLY A 86 7.50 -54.97 20.45
N GLU A 87 6.53 -55.81 20.08
CA GLU A 87 5.37 -55.37 19.29
C GLU A 87 4.57 -54.30 20.03
N GLY A 88 4.41 -54.41 21.37
CA GLY A 88 3.78 -53.38 22.20
C GLY A 88 4.49 -52.03 22.12
N LEU A 89 5.83 -52.02 22.14
CA LEU A 89 6.64 -50.81 22.05
C LEU A 89 6.50 -50.16 20.65
N ALA A 90 6.57 -50.98 19.59
CA ALA A 90 6.33 -50.51 18.23
C ALA A 90 4.89 -49.98 18.04
N ASN A 91 3.89 -50.59 18.69
CA ASN A 91 2.50 -50.13 18.66
C ASN A 91 2.31 -48.80 19.38
N ALA A 92 2.92 -48.64 20.56
CA ALA A 92 2.89 -47.39 21.31
C ALA A 92 3.57 -46.26 20.53
N ALA A 93 4.77 -46.51 19.99
CA ALA A 93 5.50 -45.55 19.16
C ALA A 93 4.68 -45.14 17.93
N TRP A 94 4.08 -46.11 17.23
CA TRP A 94 3.22 -45.86 16.09
C TRP A 94 2.05 -44.94 16.42
N TRP A 95 1.27 -45.26 17.46
CA TRP A 95 0.13 -44.45 17.87
C TRP A 95 0.54 -43.07 18.38
N ALA A 96 1.61 -42.98 19.18
CA ALA A 96 2.11 -41.71 19.70
C ALA A 96 2.53 -40.78 18.56
N SER A 97 3.32 -41.26 17.61
CA SER A 97 3.75 -40.47 16.45
C SER A 97 2.60 -40.10 15.53
N LEU A 98 1.62 -40.99 15.33
CA LEU A 98 0.46 -40.72 14.50
C LEU A 98 -0.43 -39.64 15.14
N VAL A 99 -0.81 -39.80 16.41
CA VAL A 99 -1.71 -38.86 17.10
C VAL A 99 -1.06 -37.50 17.28
N LEU A 100 0.18 -37.45 17.79
CA LEU A 100 0.89 -36.19 17.99
C LEU A 100 1.27 -35.52 16.67
N GLY A 101 1.68 -36.30 15.67
CA GLY A 101 2.00 -35.80 14.34
C GLY A 101 0.78 -35.19 13.66
N LEU A 102 -0.35 -35.91 13.62
CA LEU A 102 -1.60 -35.39 13.07
C LEU A 102 -2.14 -34.20 13.87
N GLY A 103 -2.01 -34.22 15.20
CA GLY A 103 -2.37 -33.09 16.05
C GLY A 103 -1.56 -31.83 15.72
N TYR A 104 -0.24 -31.98 15.50
CA TYR A 104 0.61 -30.86 15.10
C TYR A 104 0.31 -30.37 13.67
N VAL A 105 0.04 -31.28 12.72
CA VAL A 105 -0.43 -30.92 11.37
C VAL A 105 -1.73 -30.13 11.45
N ALA A 106 -2.73 -30.60 12.21
CA ALA A 106 -4.00 -29.91 12.39
C ALA A 106 -3.82 -28.52 13.01
N TYR A 107 -2.91 -28.38 13.97
CA TYR A 107 -2.52 -27.08 14.55
C TYR A 107 -1.94 -26.13 13.49
N LEU A 108 -1.02 -26.59 12.64
CA LEU A 108 -0.45 -25.77 11.56
C LEU A 108 -1.53 -25.32 10.56
N PHE A 109 -2.41 -26.24 10.15
CA PHE A 109 -3.55 -25.91 9.29
C PHE A 109 -4.50 -24.91 9.92
N ALA A 110 -4.79 -25.03 11.22
CA ALA A 110 -5.67 -24.11 11.92
C ALA A 110 -5.10 -22.68 11.94
N ILE A 111 -3.79 -22.53 12.15
CA ILE A 111 -3.14 -21.22 12.10
C ILE A 111 -3.16 -20.65 10.69
N ASP A 112 -2.76 -21.43 9.68
CA ASP A 112 -2.77 -20.98 8.28
C ASP A 112 -4.18 -20.52 7.86
N TYR A 113 -5.20 -21.33 8.15
CA TYR A 113 -6.59 -20.99 7.86
C TYR A 113 -7.05 -19.72 8.60
N SER A 114 -6.74 -19.60 9.90
CA SER A 114 -7.08 -18.41 10.70
C SER A 114 -6.43 -17.15 10.14
N VAL A 115 -5.12 -17.18 9.87
CA VAL A 115 -4.39 -16.04 9.30
C VAL A 115 -5.00 -15.62 7.97
N ARG A 116 -5.25 -16.59 7.07
CA ARG A 116 -5.81 -16.32 5.74
C ARG A 116 -7.21 -15.74 5.81
N ARG A 117 -8.07 -16.28 6.67
CA ARG A 117 -9.44 -15.81 6.83
C ARG A 117 -9.51 -14.42 7.46
N ASP A 118 -8.71 -14.16 8.50
CA ASP A 118 -8.67 -12.85 9.15
C ASP A 118 -8.14 -11.77 8.19
N ALA A 119 -7.08 -12.08 7.45
CA ALA A 119 -6.51 -11.20 6.44
C ALA A 119 -7.53 -10.87 5.34
N ALA A 120 -8.26 -11.88 4.83
CA ALA A 120 -9.31 -11.70 3.84
C ALA A 120 -10.41 -10.76 4.31
N ASN A 121 -10.98 -11.05 5.49
CA ASN A 121 -12.03 -10.21 6.09
C ASN A 121 -11.55 -8.77 6.26
N LYS A 122 -10.29 -8.56 6.67
CA LYS A 122 -9.75 -7.21 6.88
C LYS A 122 -9.57 -6.45 5.57
N VAL A 123 -9.09 -7.11 4.52
CA VAL A 123 -8.94 -6.47 3.20
C VAL A 123 -10.30 -6.14 2.62
N GLU A 124 -11.27 -7.04 2.69
CA GLU A 124 -12.62 -6.79 2.20
C GLU A 124 -13.29 -5.62 2.94
N GLU A 125 -13.13 -5.56 4.27
CA GLU A 125 -13.58 -4.41 5.07
C GLU A 125 -12.91 -3.11 4.59
N TRP A 126 -11.57 -3.12 4.46
CA TRP A 126 -10.79 -1.95 4.05
C TRP A 126 -11.13 -1.47 2.64
N ILE A 127 -11.22 -2.38 1.66
CA ILE A 127 -11.66 -2.09 0.30
C ILE A 127 -13.07 -1.51 0.30
N GLY A 128 -13.97 -2.04 1.15
CA GLY A 128 -15.31 -1.47 1.36
C GLY A 128 -15.24 -0.01 1.80
N GLN A 129 -14.33 0.35 2.71
CA GLN A 129 -14.13 1.74 3.11
C GLN A 129 -13.62 2.64 1.97
N VAL A 130 -12.71 2.13 1.15
CA VAL A 130 -12.19 2.86 -0.02
C VAL A 130 -13.32 3.09 -1.04
N ARG A 131 -14.14 2.06 -1.31
CA ARG A 131 -15.30 2.13 -2.20
C ARG A 131 -16.35 3.12 -1.69
N ASP A 132 -16.65 3.10 -0.40
CA ASP A 132 -17.69 3.93 0.22
C ASP A 132 -17.22 5.37 0.55
N ASP A 133 -16.09 5.81 -0.04
CA ASP A 133 -15.47 7.13 0.15
C ASP A 133 -15.12 7.48 1.61
N LYS A 134 -14.96 6.47 2.47
CA LYS A 134 -14.53 6.61 3.88
C LYS A 134 -13.00 6.61 3.97
N VAL A 135 -12.36 7.51 3.20
CA VAL A 135 -10.90 7.54 3.00
C VAL A 135 -10.15 7.68 4.33
N GLY A 136 -10.65 8.52 5.26
CA GLY A 136 -10.07 8.66 6.61
C GLY A 136 -10.04 7.33 7.39
N GLY A 137 -11.14 6.58 7.37
CA GLY A 137 -11.21 5.27 8.02
C GLY A 137 -10.35 4.20 7.33
N ALA A 138 -10.24 4.26 6.01
CA ALA A 138 -9.36 3.39 5.22
C ALA A 138 -7.88 3.68 5.55
N PHE A 139 -7.48 4.95 5.64
CA PHE A 139 -6.13 5.35 6.05
C PHE A 139 -5.83 5.00 7.51
N TYR A 140 -6.79 5.15 8.41
CA TYR A 140 -6.62 4.71 9.80
C TYR A 140 -6.19 3.23 9.88
N THR A 141 -6.72 2.40 8.98
CA THR A 141 -6.35 0.98 8.87
C THR A 141 -4.93 0.77 8.35
N THR A 142 -4.30 1.75 7.70
CA THR A 142 -2.88 1.66 7.30
C THR A 142 -1.92 1.98 8.44
N LEU A 143 -2.38 2.70 9.47
CA LEU A 143 -1.57 3.01 10.66
C LEU A 143 -1.29 1.74 11.46
N LEU A 144 -0.10 1.62 12.06
CA LEU A 144 0.21 0.54 12.99
C LEU A 144 -0.59 0.71 14.30
N PRO A 145 -0.90 -0.38 15.02
CA PRO A 145 -1.58 -0.35 16.32
C PRO A 145 -1.11 0.75 17.28
N GLN A 146 0.21 0.95 17.40
CA GLN A 146 0.79 1.93 18.31
C GLN A 146 0.49 3.37 17.86
N GLN A 147 0.44 3.61 16.55
CA GLN A 147 0.18 4.95 15.97
C GLN A 147 -1.30 5.34 16.05
N ARG A 148 -2.19 4.35 16.19
CA ARG A 148 -3.64 4.56 16.34
C ARG A 148 -4.04 5.09 17.72
N GLN A 149 -3.15 5.02 18.71
CA GLN A 149 -3.46 5.48 20.06
C GLN A 149 -3.78 6.98 20.08
N GLY A 150 -4.94 7.31 20.65
CA GLY A 150 -5.45 8.67 20.75
C GLY A 150 -6.03 9.25 19.45
N VAL A 151 -6.21 8.42 18.41
CA VAL A 151 -6.85 8.84 17.15
C VAL A 151 -8.08 7.96 16.92
N SER A 152 -9.24 8.57 16.76
CA SER A 152 -10.46 7.85 16.41
C SER A 152 -10.50 7.54 14.92
N ARG A 153 -11.01 6.37 14.55
CA ARG A 153 -11.21 5.96 13.14
C ARG A 153 -12.13 6.91 12.36
N SER A 154 -13.06 7.58 13.04
CA SER A 154 -14.02 8.51 12.41
C SER A 154 -13.55 9.96 12.39
N ASP A 155 -12.49 10.31 13.13
CA ASP A 155 -12.00 11.68 13.25
C ASP A 155 -11.01 12.01 12.13
N THR A 156 -11.56 12.27 10.95
CA THR A 156 -10.77 12.56 9.74
C THR A 156 -9.96 13.86 9.90
N SER A 157 -10.50 14.85 10.61
CA SER A 157 -9.81 16.12 10.87
C SER A 157 -8.55 15.92 11.70
N LEU A 158 -8.61 15.09 12.76
CA LEU A 158 -7.45 14.76 13.58
C LEU A 158 -6.41 13.94 12.79
N ILE A 159 -6.86 13.02 11.93
CA ILE A 159 -5.99 12.26 11.03
C ILE A 159 -5.26 13.20 10.07
N GLU A 160 -5.98 14.10 9.41
CA GLU A 160 -5.41 15.09 8.49
C GLU A 160 -4.43 16.03 9.19
N MET A 161 -4.70 16.41 10.43
CA MET A 161 -3.80 17.27 11.21
C MET A 161 -2.52 16.52 11.62
N ARG A 162 -2.63 15.27 12.07
CA ARG A 162 -1.51 14.50 12.64
C ARG A 162 -0.64 13.79 11.59
N PHE A 163 -1.25 13.33 10.49
CA PHE A 163 -0.62 12.52 9.46
C PHE A 163 -0.85 13.13 8.06
N ARG A 164 -0.72 14.45 7.97
CA ARG A 164 -1.12 15.24 6.79
C ARG A 164 -0.53 14.70 5.48
N ASP A 165 0.77 14.50 5.44
CA ASP A 165 1.48 14.14 4.20
C ASP A 165 1.25 12.67 3.84
N GLU A 166 1.23 11.76 4.82
CA GLU A 166 0.92 10.34 4.60
C GLU A 166 -0.53 10.14 4.16
N PHE A 167 -1.47 10.87 4.77
CA PHE A 167 -2.88 10.84 4.39
C PHE A 167 -3.09 11.39 2.98
N LEU A 168 -2.42 12.48 2.63
CA LEU A 168 -2.46 13.05 1.28
C LEU A 168 -1.94 12.06 0.24
N THR A 169 -0.79 11.44 0.52
CA THR A 169 -0.19 10.41 -0.35
C THR A 169 -1.15 9.22 -0.50
N PHE A 170 -1.77 8.77 0.59
CA PHE A 170 -2.73 7.67 0.56
C PHE A 170 -3.99 8.02 -0.23
N ARG A 171 -4.55 9.22 -0.04
CA ARG A 171 -5.71 9.71 -0.77
C ARG A 171 -5.45 9.76 -2.27
N ASN A 172 -4.22 10.06 -2.67
CA ASN A 172 -3.78 10.11 -4.06
C ASN A 172 -3.34 8.73 -4.61
N SER A 173 -3.36 7.67 -3.79
CA SER A 173 -3.03 6.32 -4.26
C SER A 173 -3.94 5.88 -5.40
N ASP A 174 -3.39 5.03 -6.28
CA ASP A 174 -4.05 4.54 -7.48
C ASP A 174 -5.43 3.92 -7.23
N LEU A 175 -5.55 3.08 -6.20
CA LEU A 175 -6.80 2.41 -5.85
C LEU A 175 -7.86 3.37 -5.30
N VAL A 176 -7.47 4.36 -4.48
CA VAL A 176 -8.39 5.37 -3.96
C VAL A 176 -8.88 6.26 -5.10
N ARG A 177 -7.98 6.69 -5.99
CA ARG A 177 -8.36 7.46 -7.20
C ARG A 177 -9.30 6.67 -8.11
N LEU A 178 -9.02 5.38 -8.32
CA LEU A 178 -9.87 4.49 -9.12
C LEU A 178 -11.27 4.36 -8.52
N ALA A 179 -11.38 4.15 -7.20
CA ALA A 179 -12.66 4.09 -6.51
C ALA A 179 -13.43 5.42 -6.60
N GLN A 180 -12.74 6.56 -6.45
CA GLN A 180 -13.35 7.88 -6.52
C GLN A 180 -13.91 8.24 -7.90
N ARG A 181 -13.34 7.70 -8.99
CA ARG A 181 -13.86 7.89 -10.35
C ARG A 181 -15.03 6.98 -10.69
N ASN A 182 -15.18 5.87 -9.98
CA ASN A 182 -16.18 4.82 -10.24
C ASN A 182 -17.13 4.66 -9.03
N LYS A 183 -17.64 5.80 -8.51
CA LYS A 183 -18.50 5.86 -7.32
C LYS A 183 -19.92 5.35 -7.53
N ALA A 184 -20.40 5.27 -8.78
CA ALA A 184 -21.76 4.84 -9.02
C ALA A 184 -21.93 3.37 -8.59
N GLU A 185 -23.13 3.04 -8.11
CA GLU A 185 -23.42 1.74 -7.55
C GLU A 185 -23.12 0.62 -8.56
N GLY A 186 -22.30 -0.35 -8.14
CA GLY A 186 -21.90 -1.47 -8.98
C GLY A 186 -20.81 -1.18 -10.01
N GLU A 187 -20.33 0.05 -10.16
CA GLU A 187 -19.19 0.34 -11.06
C GLU A 187 -17.87 -0.16 -10.48
N PHE A 188 -17.66 -0.07 -9.17
CA PHE A 188 -16.45 -0.58 -8.52
C PHE A 188 -16.71 -1.95 -7.88
N LYS A 189 -16.26 -3.03 -8.52
CA LYS A 189 -16.42 -4.40 -8.03
C LYS A 189 -15.08 -4.99 -7.64
N PHE A 190 -14.91 -5.35 -6.38
CA PHE A 190 -13.75 -6.08 -5.91
C PHE A 190 -14.05 -7.57 -5.85
N THR A 191 -13.16 -8.39 -6.40
CA THR A 191 -13.20 -9.85 -6.32
C THR A 191 -11.93 -10.33 -5.61
N SER A 192 -12.14 -10.93 -4.44
CA SER A 192 -11.09 -11.55 -3.63
C SER A 192 -10.53 -12.79 -4.34
N VAL A 193 -9.20 -12.87 -4.47
CA VAL A 193 -8.51 -14.10 -4.92
C VAL A 193 -8.01 -14.88 -3.69
N GLY A 194 -7.57 -14.16 -2.66
CA GLY A 194 -7.15 -14.72 -1.37
C GLY A 194 -5.74 -14.29 -0.97
N VAL A 195 -5.22 -14.88 0.10
CA VAL A 195 -3.84 -14.66 0.54
C VAL A 195 -2.88 -15.38 -0.42
N ALA A 196 -2.07 -14.60 -1.13
CA ALA A 196 -1.04 -15.12 -2.02
C ALA A 196 0.13 -15.72 -1.22
N ASP A 197 0.57 -15.01 -0.18
CA ASP A 197 1.67 -15.43 0.69
C ASP A 197 1.53 -14.83 2.09
N TRP A 198 2.06 -15.51 3.10
CA TRP A 198 2.22 -14.95 4.44
C TRP A 198 3.46 -15.52 5.13
N SER A 199 4.08 -14.70 5.97
CA SER A 199 5.25 -15.08 6.75
C SER A 199 5.11 -14.58 8.18
N TYR A 200 5.55 -15.41 9.13
CA TYR A 200 5.65 -15.01 10.52
C TYR A 200 7.04 -14.43 10.80
N LYS A 201 7.07 -13.21 11.32
CA LYS A 201 8.26 -12.56 11.87
C LYS A 201 8.08 -12.40 13.39
N PRO A 202 9.15 -12.29 14.18
CA PRO A 202 9.01 -12.10 15.62
C PRO A 202 8.09 -10.91 15.96
N GLY A 203 6.89 -11.21 16.49
CA GLY A 203 5.88 -10.21 16.87
C GLY A 203 5.01 -9.65 15.73
N ALA A 204 5.16 -10.13 14.50
CA ALA A 204 4.36 -9.67 13.37
C ALA A 204 4.12 -10.76 12.32
N ILE A 205 2.96 -10.71 11.66
CA ILE A 205 2.64 -11.53 10.50
C ILE A 205 2.58 -10.59 9.30
N ASP A 206 3.45 -10.81 8.33
CA ASP A 206 3.37 -10.12 7.05
C ASP A 206 2.57 -10.99 6.09
N CYS A 207 1.58 -10.41 5.43
CA CYS A 207 0.69 -11.11 4.51
C CYS A 207 0.54 -10.31 3.21
N ALA A 208 0.52 -10.99 2.07
CA ALA A 208 0.24 -10.42 0.77
C ALA A 208 -1.11 -10.96 0.28
N PHE A 209 -2.10 -10.09 0.16
CA PHE A 209 -3.44 -10.43 -0.28
C PHE A 209 -3.65 -10.01 -1.73
N ALA A 210 -4.08 -10.95 -2.57
CA ALA A 210 -4.37 -10.70 -3.97
C ALA A 210 -5.89 -10.56 -4.18
N GLY A 211 -6.24 -9.61 -5.03
CA GLY A 211 -7.61 -9.40 -5.49
C GLY A 211 -7.62 -8.76 -6.86
N THR A 212 -8.81 -8.57 -7.41
CA THR A 212 -9.00 -7.87 -8.68
C THR A 212 -10.13 -6.86 -8.52
N VAL A 213 -9.91 -5.64 -8.98
CA VAL A 213 -10.96 -4.64 -9.13
C VAL A 213 -11.40 -4.61 -10.59
N THR A 214 -12.70 -4.72 -10.82
CA THR A 214 -13.32 -4.55 -12.13
C THR A 214 -14.20 -3.31 -12.09
N CYS A 215 -14.02 -2.42 -13.06
CA CYS A 215 -14.85 -1.24 -13.24
C CYS A 215 -14.94 -0.84 -14.72
N PRO A 216 -15.73 0.19 -15.08
CA PRO A 216 -15.80 0.67 -16.47
C PRO A 216 -14.44 1.06 -17.06
N GLU A 217 -13.43 1.40 -16.26
CA GLU A 217 -12.07 1.68 -16.77
C GLU A 217 -11.30 0.40 -17.16
N GLY A 218 -11.68 -0.77 -16.64
CA GLY A 218 -10.99 -2.04 -16.92
C GLY A 218 -10.90 -3.00 -15.73
N THR A 219 -9.86 -3.83 -15.77
CA THR A 219 -9.56 -4.85 -14.77
C THR A 219 -8.18 -4.58 -14.19
N PHE A 220 -8.14 -4.44 -12.87
CA PHE A 220 -6.98 -3.96 -12.12
C PHE A 220 -6.61 -5.00 -11.06
N PRO A 221 -5.53 -5.78 -11.28
CA PRO A 221 -5.03 -6.69 -10.25
C PRO A 221 -4.49 -5.88 -9.08
N VAL A 222 -4.98 -6.19 -7.88
CA VAL A 222 -4.64 -5.50 -6.63
C VAL A 222 -3.83 -6.42 -5.74
N LEU A 223 -2.73 -5.91 -5.19
CA LEU A 223 -1.94 -6.58 -4.17
C LEU A 223 -1.89 -5.73 -2.90
N VAL A 224 -2.64 -6.15 -1.88
CA VAL A 224 -2.67 -5.47 -0.58
C VAL A 224 -1.72 -6.17 0.37
N LYS A 225 -0.68 -5.47 0.81
CA LYS A 225 0.21 -5.95 1.87
C LYS A 225 -0.43 -5.64 3.22
N LEU A 226 -0.38 -6.61 4.13
CA LEU A 226 -0.92 -6.52 5.47
C LEU A 226 0.18 -6.84 6.48
N ARG A 227 0.09 -6.21 7.64
CA ARG A 227 0.91 -6.52 8.81
C ARG A 227 0.00 -6.75 10.01
N GLY A 228 -0.06 -7.98 10.49
CA GLY A 228 -0.73 -8.36 11.72
C GLY A 228 0.24 -8.24 12.89
N VAL A 229 -0.12 -7.50 13.94
CA VAL A 229 0.67 -7.43 15.18
C VAL A 229 -0.06 -8.19 16.27
N GLU A 230 0.64 -9.08 16.96
CA GLU A 230 0.11 -9.88 18.05
C GLU A 230 0.57 -9.33 19.41
N GLY A 231 -0.20 -9.60 20.46
CA GLY A 231 0.20 -9.27 21.84
C GLY A 231 0.11 -7.80 22.24
N VAL A 232 -0.44 -6.93 21.40
CA VAL A 232 -0.73 -5.54 21.77
C VAL A 232 -2.09 -5.49 22.46
N THR A 233 -2.15 -4.89 23.65
CA THR A 233 -3.43 -4.53 24.29
C THR A 233 -4.14 -3.57 23.34
N ALA A 234 -5.21 -4.06 22.72
CA ALA A 234 -5.88 -3.33 21.67
C ALA A 234 -6.37 -1.97 22.19
N SER A 235 -5.99 -0.90 21.48
CA SER A 235 -6.64 0.41 21.64
C SER A 235 -8.15 0.33 21.34
N GLU A 236 -8.56 -0.68 20.57
CA GLU A 236 -9.95 -0.97 20.18
C GLU A 236 -10.62 -2.02 21.09
N GLY A 237 -10.03 -2.37 22.25
CA GLY A 237 -10.65 -3.23 23.26
C GLY A 237 -10.77 -4.72 22.93
N GLY A 238 -10.47 -5.15 21.69
CA GLY A 238 -10.49 -6.55 21.28
C GLY A 238 -9.15 -7.26 21.52
N GLY A 239 -9.12 -8.28 22.38
CA GLY A 239 -7.98 -9.20 22.45
C GLY A 239 -7.80 -9.94 21.12
N GLY A 240 -6.62 -9.86 20.50
CA GLY A 240 -6.36 -10.54 19.24
C GLY A 240 -5.26 -9.90 18.39
N ARG A 241 -5.10 -10.44 17.18
CA ARG A 241 -4.19 -9.91 16.17
C ARG A 241 -4.79 -8.63 15.58
N GLN A 242 -4.00 -7.56 15.59
CA GLN A 242 -4.41 -6.30 14.97
C GLN A 242 -3.76 -6.14 13.61
N TRP A 243 -4.59 -6.03 12.59
CA TRP A 243 -4.13 -5.88 11.21
C TRP A 243 -3.98 -4.42 10.82
N ALA A 244 -2.89 -4.12 10.12
CA ALA A 244 -2.67 -2.87 9.42
C ALA A 244 -2.40 -3.14 7.93
N VAL A 245 -2.95 -2.30 7.05
CA VAL A 245 -2.61 -2.33 5.62
C VAL A 245 -1.28 -1.62 5.44
N ALA A 246 -0.25 -2.33 4.98
CA ALA A 246 1.04 -1.75 4.74
C ALA A 246 0.99 -0.87 3.48
N PHE A 247 1.06 0.45 3.70
CA PHE A 247 1.15 1.45 2.64
C PHE A 247 2.56 2.03 2.62
N GLN A 248 3.25 1.90 1.48
CA GLN A 248 4.53 2.56 1.25
C GLN A 248 4.31 3.75 0.30
N PRO A 249 4.70 4.97 0.68
CA PRO A 249 4.62 6.13 -0.20
C PRO A 249 5.29 5.85 -1.55
N GLY A 250 4.58 6.17 -2.63
CA GLY A 250 5.05 5.95 -4.00
C GLY A 250 4.82 4.54 -4.56
N SER A 251 4.46 3.56 -3.73
CA SER A 251 3.92 2.28 -4.23
C SER A 251 2.40 2.34 -4.27
N GLY A 252 1.83 2.10 -5.44
CA GLY A 252 0.39 1.87 -5.59
C GLY A 252 -0.02 0.49 -5.08
N PHE A 253 -1.33 0.26 -4.99
CA PHE A 253 -1.91 -1.06 -4.70
C PHE A 253 -2.16 -1.89 -5.96
N ILE A 254 -2.21 -1.24 -7.13
CA ILE A 254 -2.49 -1.88 -8.42
C ILE A 254 -1.18 -2.36 -9.06
N GLN A 255 -1.15 -3.61 -9.51
CA GLN A 255 -0.06 -4.17 -10.30
C GLN A 255 -0.13 -3.63 -11.74
N GLN A 256 0.47 -2.47 -11.98
CA GLN A 256 0.36 -1.70 -13.24
C GLN A 256 0.74 -2.50 -14.49
N ASP A 257 1.67 -3.45 -14.37
CA ASP A 257 2.13 -4.35 -15.43
C ASP A 257 1.07 -5.35 -15.89
N LYS A 258 0.03 -5.58 -15.09
CA LYS A 258 -1.06 -6.53 -15.37
C LYS A 258 -2.41 -5.86 -15.57
N VAL A 259 -2.44 -4.54 -15.68
CA VAL A 259 -3.70 -3.81 -15.87
C VAL A 259 -4.17 -3.98 -17.30
N GLU A 260 -5.43 -4.36 -17.44
CA GLU A 260 -6.14 -4.36 -18.72
C GLU A 260 -7.20 -3.25 -18.67
N ARG A 261 -7.30 -2.42 -19.72
CA ARG A 261 -8.23 -1.28 -19.76
C ARG A 261 -9.24 -1.43 -20.89
N THR A 262 -10.47 -1.01 -20.65
CA THR A 262 -11.46 -0.80 -21.73
C THR A 262 -11.03 0.39 -22.58
N ALA A 263 -11.69 0.62 -23.71
CA ALA A 263 -11.43 1.81 -24.50
C ALA A 263 -11.74 3.11 -23.73
N TYR A 264 -12.74 3.09 -22.83
CA TYR A 264 -12.99 4.18 -21.89
C TYR A 264 -11.79 4.40 -20.96
N GLY A 265 -11.26 3.36 -20.31
CA GLY A 265 -10.10 3.48 -19.42
C GLY A 265 -8.84 4.00 -20.12
N TRP A 266 -8.56 3.53 -21.34
CA TRP A 266 -7.46 4.06 -22.14
C TRP A 266 -7.64 5.54 -22.50
N MET A 267 -8.87 5.95 -22.81
CA MET A 267 -9.19 7.35 -23.07
C MET A 267 -8.95 8.24 -21.83
N LEU A 268 -9.26 7.77 -20.62
CA LEU A 268 -8.95 8.50 -19.39
C LEU A 268 -7.44 8.69 -19.20
N VAL A 269 -6.64 7.65 -19.43
CA VAL A 269 -5.17 7.74 -19.33
C VAL A 269 -4.62 8.76 -20.34
N LEU A 270 -5.12 8.73 -21.58
CA LEU A 270 -4.74 9.70 -22.61
C LEU A 270 -5.08 11.14 -22.18
N LEU A 271 -6.27 11.36 -21.62
CA LEU A 271 -6.72 12.67 -21.15
C LEU A 271 -5.88 13.18 -19.97
N GLU A 272 -5.56 12.30 -19.01
CA GLU A 272 -4.68 12.62 -17.87
C GLU A 272 -3.28 13.02 -18.35
N ILE A 273 -2.70 12.29 -19.29
CA ILE A 273 -1.39 12.60 -19.89
C ILE A 273 -1.42 13.92 -20.65
N ASN A 274 -2.39 14.10 -21.56
CA ASN A 274 -2.47 15.30 -22.40
C ASN A 274 -2.73 16.56 -21.57
N GLY A 275 -3.71 16.53 -20.66
CA GLY A 275 -4.00 17.66 -19.78
C GLY A 275 -2.85 17.93 -18.82
N GLY A 276 -2.23 16.90 -18.26
CA GLY A 276 -1.04 17.02 -17.41
C GLY A 276 0.12 17.68 -18.14
N SER A 277 0.40 17.27 -19.38
CA SER A 277 1.44 17.85 -20.22
C SER A 277 1.15 19.33 -20.54
N PHE A 278 -0.10 19.67 -20.86
CA PHE A 278 -0.50 21.05 -21.11
C PHE A 278 -0.30 21.93 -19.86
N GLY A 279 -0.71 21.45 -18.69
CA GLY A 279 -0.51 22.15 -17.42
C GLY A 279 0.96 22.36 -17.06
N LYS A 280 1.83 21.37 -17.33
CA LYS A 280 3.28 21.51 -17.15
C LYS A 280 3.88 22.56 -18.09
N GLY A 281 3.47 22.55 -19.36
CA GLY A 281 3.87 23.58 -20.32
C GLY A 281 3.51 25.00 -19.87
N PHE A 282 2.32 25.17 -19.26
CA PHE A 282 1.93 26.43 -18.64
C PHE A 282 2.88 26.84 -17.50
N ILE A 283 3.16 25.92 -16.56
CA ILE A 283 4.04 26.16 -15.40
C ILE A 283 5.48 26.49 -15.83
N GLU A 284 6.02 25.74 -16.80
CA GLU A 284 7.35 26.00 -17.34
C GLU A 284 7.43 27.40 -17.96
N TYR A 285 6.40 27.78 -18.71
CA TYR A 285 6.38 29.04 -19.44
C TYR A 285 6.27 30.27 -18.52
N ILE A 286 5.43 30.23 -17.49
CA ILE A 286 5.34 31.32 -16.49
C ILE A 286 6.60 31.45 -15.63
N ASN A 287 7.32 30.33 -15.43
CA ASN A 287 8.58 30.32 -14.67
C ASN A 287 9.77 30.84 -15.48
N SER A 288 9.59 31.14 -16.77
CA SER A 288 10.61 31.78 -17.60
C SER A 288 10.82 33.27 -17.23
N GLY A 289 9.92 33.86 -16.45
CA GLY A 289 10.09 35.17 -15.82
C GLY A 289 8.81 36.01 -15.81
N PRO A 290 8.75 37.11 -15.02
CA PRO A 290 7.54 37.94 -14.92
C PRO A 290 7.05 38.50 -16.27
N PHE A 291 7.96 38.71 -17.23
CA PHE A 291 7.62 39.22 -18.56
C PHE A 291 6.85 38.22 -19.44
N THR A 292 6.90 36.91 -19.16
CA THR A 292 6.16 35.89 -19.93
C THR A 292 4.72 35.71 -19.45
N GLN A 293 4.38 36.17 -18.25
CA GLN A 293 3.07 35.96 -17.64
C GLN A 293 1.90 36.52 -18.47
N PRO A 294 1.98 37.72 -19.09
CA PRO A 294 0.92 38.20 -19.96
C PRO A 294 0.70 37.30 -21.18
N PHE A 295 1.78 36.75 -21.75
CA PHE A 295 1.69 35.81 -22.88
C PHE A 295 1.13 34.46 -22.42
N ALA A 296 1.51 33.98 -21.23
CA ALA A 296 0.98 32.76 -20.67
C ALA A 296 -0.54 32.87 -20.46
N TYR A 297 -1.00 34.03 -19.97
CA TYR A 297 -2.41 34.33 -19.88
C TYR A 297 -3.11 34.24 -21.25
N GLN A 298 -2.57 34.91 -22.27
CA GLN A 298 -3.17 34.88 -23.62
C GLN A 298 -3.16 33.48 -24.25
N GLY A 299 -2.09 32.70 -24.08
CA GLY A 299 -1.95 31.39 -24.71
C GLY A 299 -2.67 30.25 -23.99
N PHE A 300 -2.72 30.27 -22.65
CA PHE A 300 -3.17 29.14 -21.85
C PHE A 300 -4.51 29.38 -21.13
N ILE A 301 -4.87 30.64 -20.86
CA ILE A 301 -6.05 30.99 -20.05
C ILE A 301 -7.14 31.63 -20.92
N ALA A 302 -6.77 32.60 -21.76
CA ALA A 302 -7.71 33.39 -22.54
C ALA A 302 -8.51 32.54 -23.54
N GLU A 303 -9.73 32.99 -23.82
CA GLU A 303 -10.58 32.31 -24.77
C GLU A 303 -10.01 32.41 -26.20
N GLY A 304 -9.82 31.27 -26.85
CA GLY A 304 -9.20 31.17 -28.18
C GLY A 304 -7.68 31.14 -28.17
N GLY A 305 -7.04 31.18 -26.99
CA GLY A 305 -5.58 31.16 -26.86
C GLY A 305 -4.93 29.91 -27.46
N VAL A 306 -3.83 30.13 -28.19
CA VAL A 306 -2.98 29.05 -28.74
C VAL A 306 -1.58 29.18 -28.10
N PRO A 307 -1.14 28.20 -27.26
CA PRO A 307 0.13 28.29 -26.56
C PRO A 307 1.35 28.51 -27.47
N SER A 308 1.40 27.83 -28.63
CA SER A 308 2.51 27.97 -29.56
C SER A 308 2.65 29.39 -30.12
N GLU A 309 1.53 30.07 -30.37
CA GLU A 309 1.52 31.46 -30.82
C GLU A 309 1.96 32.42 -29.72
N ALA A 310 1.50 32.19 -28.48
CA ALA A 310 1.91 32.98 -27.33
C ALA A 310 3.43 32.83 -27.04
N VAL A 311 3.97 31.62 -27.17
CA VAL A 311 5.41 31.35 -27.05
C VAL A 311 6.20 32.00 -28.18
N ALA A 312 5.72 31.93 -29.43
CA ALA A 312 6.36 32.62 -30.56
C ALA A 312 6.36 34.14 -30.38
N GLY A 313 5.26 34.70 -29.86
CA GLY A 313 5.10 36.12 -29.58
C GLY A 313 6.08 36.66 -28.54
N SER A 314 6.35 35.91 -27.47
CA SER A 314 7.31 36.36 -26.43
C SER A 314 8.77 36.33 -26.89
N ARG A 315 9.11 35.48 -27.86
CA ARG A 315 10.46 35.40 -28.44
C ARG A 315 10.73 36.52 -29.46
N ASN A 316 9.68 37.03 -30.11
CA ASN A 316 9.79 38.10 -31.09
C ASN A 316 9.72 39.48 -30.41
N GLY A 317 10.87 40.06 -30.09
CA GLY A 317 10.97 41.41 -29.48
C GLY A 317 10.19 42.51 -30.21
N THR A 318 10.01 42.38 -31.54
CA THR A 318 9.20 43.28 -32.36
C THR A 318 7.70 43.16 -32.08
N VAL A 319 7.20 41.92 -31.93
CA VAL A 319 5.80 41.65 -31.55
C VAL A 319 5.54 42.16 -30.14
N LEU A 320 6.53 42.08 -29.26
CA LEU A 320 6.50 42.70 -27.93
C LEU A 320 6.24 44.21 -27.98
N LEU A 321 6.71 44.93 -29.00
CA LEU A 321 6.47 46.38 -29.14
C LEU A 321 5.13 46.69 -29.84
N THR A 322 4.70 45.88 -30.80
CA THR A 322 3.48 46.14 -31.60
C THR A 322 2.20 45.57 -30.97
N SER A 323 2.30 44.53 -30.14
CA SER A 323 1.13 43.92 -29.47
C SER A 323 0.58 44.74 -28.29
N PHE A 324 1.27 45.83 -27.91
CA PHE A 324 0.73 46.83 -26.99
C PHE A 324 -0.23 47.83 -27.67
N VAL A 325 -0.57 47.63 -28.96
CA VAL A 325 -1.52 48.47 -29.72
C VAL A 325 -2.90 47.79 -29.81
N PRO A 326 -4.02 48.53 -29.67
CA PRO A 326 -5.20 48.07 -28.94
C PRO A 326 -6.34 47.60 -29.85
N LEU A 327 -6.43 46.30 -30.13
CA LEU A 327 -7.66 45.73 -30.71
C LEU A 327 -8.29 44.61 -29.87
N GLY A 328 -7.82 44.44 -28.64
CA GLY A 328 -8.40 43.55 -27.62
C GLY A 328 -7.69 43.66 -26.25
N VAL A 329 -6.50 44.25 -26.25
CA VAL A 329 -5.63 44.45 -25.07
C VAL A 329 -6.04 45.66 -24.21
N ALA A 330 -7.09 46.42 -24.55
CA ALA A 330 -7.57 47.50 -23.68
C ALA A 330 -8.06 46.98 -22.31
N ALA A 331 -8.58 45.74 -22.25
CA ALA A 331 -8.88 45.03 -21.00
C ALA A 331 -7.66 44.36 -20.35
N ALA A 332 -6.53 44.28 -21.07
CA ALA A 332 -5.25 43.73 -20.63
C ALA A 332 -4.13 44.79 -20.59
N GLY A 333 -4.48 46.07 -20.35
CA GLY A 333 -3.51 47.02 -19.82
C GLY A 333 -2.81 46.42 -18.59
N GLN A 334 -1.63 46.93 -18.20
CA GLN A 334 -0.73 46.31 -17.20
C GLN A 334 -1.39 45.81 -15.89
N GLY A 335 -2.61 46.25 -15.53
CA GLY A 335 -3.38 45.72 -14.39
C GLY A 335 -4.53 44.73 -14.71
N GLY A 336 -4.98 44.64 -15.96
CA GLY A 336 -6.20 43.92 -16.33
C GLY A 336 -6.09 42.40 -16.20
N TYR A 337 -5.02 41.81 -16.77
CA TYR A 337 -4.79 40.37 -16.63
C TYR A 337 -4.49 39.99 -15.17
N THR A 338 -3.72 40.81 -14.43
CA THR A 338 -3.46 40.55 -13.00
C THR A 338 -4.74 40.55 -12.18
N ARG A 339 -5.66 41.49 -12.45
CA ARG A 339 -6.96 41.51 -11.79
C ARG A 339 -7.76 40.25 -12.13
N HIS A 340 -7.82 39.86 -13.40
CA HIS A 340 -8.47 38.61 -13.80
C HIS A 340 -7.83 37.36 -13.16
N MET A 341 -6.50 37.32 -13.04
CA MET A 341 -5.81 36.22 -12.36
C MET A 341 -6.27 36.09 -10.91
N ALA A 342 -6.45 37.19 -10.19
CA ALA A 342 -6.88 37.18 -8.80
C ALA A 342 -8.39 36.94 -8.61
N ASP A 343 -9.22 37.49 -9.50
CA ASP A 343 -10.67 37.47 -9.35
C ASP A 343 -11.33 36.25 -9.99
N SER A 344 -10.76 35.74 -11.07
CA SER A 344 -11.38 34.68 -11.89
C SER A 344 -10.57 33.39 -11.90
N VAL A 345 -9.22 33.47 -11.95
CA VAL A 345 -8.37 32.28 -12.06
C VAL A 345 -8.02 31.72 -10.68
N PHE A 346 -7.66 32.54 -9.71
CA PHE A 346 -7.34 32.08 -8.37
C PHE A 346 -8.61 31.73 -7.59
N LYS A 347 -8.68 30.50 -7.08
CA LYS A 347 -9.80 29.97 -6.30
C LYS A 347 -9.28 29.22 -5.07
N LEU A 348 -10.14 29.09 -4.06
CA LEU A 348 -9.91 28.15 -2.97
C LEU A 348 -10.15 26.71 -3.46
N PRO A 349 -9.63 25.69 -2.75
CA PRO A 349 -9.87 24.30 -3.09
C PRO A 349 -11.36 24.01 -3.28
N GLY A 350 -11.72 23.35 -4.38
CA GLY A 350 -13.12 23.08 -4.75
C GLY A 350 -13.86 24.26 -5.39
N GLY A 351 -13.16 25.34 -5.76
CA GLY A 351 -13.73 26.47 -6.51
C GLY A 351 -14.32 27.58 -5.64
N GLY A 352 -14.08 27.59 -4.33
CA GLY A 352 -14.54 28.66 -3.43
C GLY A 352 -13.89 30.01 -3.74
N GLU A 353 -14.60 31.10 -3.45
CA GLU A 353 -14.07 32.45 -3.68
C GLU A 353 -13.04 32.84 -2.60
N PRO A 354 -11.83 33.28 -2.98
CA PRO A 354 -10.82 33.72 -2.03
C PRO A 354 -11.13 35.11 -1.47
N SER A 355 -10.79 35.33 -0.20
CA SER A 355 -10.85 36.65 0.43
C SER A 355 -9.90 37.66 -0.24
N SER A 356 -10.15 38.96 -0.07
CA SER A 356 -9.29 40.01 -0.61
C SER A 356 -7.83 39.88 -0.18
N GLY A 357 -7.57 39.52 1.08
CA GLY A 357 -6.21 39.30 1.57
C GLY A 357 -5.53 38.07 0.96
N GLN A 358 -6.28 37.00 0.64
CA GLN A 358 -5.73 35.86 -0.08
C GLN A 358 -5.43 36.19 -1.55
N LYS A 359 -6.30 36.96 -2.21
CA LYS A 359 -6.06 37.46 -3.57
C LYS A 359 -4.79 38.29 -3.65
N GLU A 360 -4.59 39.21 -2.70
CA GLU A 360 -3.38 40.03 -2.61
C GLU A 360 -2.12 39.19 -2.40
N LYS A 361 -2.16 38.23 -1.44
CA LYS A 361 -1.06 37.30 -1.19
C LYS A 361 -0.72 36.45 -2.43
N PHE A 362 -1.73 35.92 -3.12
CA PHE A 362 -1.54 35.19 -4.36
C PHE A 362 -0.90 36.06 -5.43
N LEU A 363 -1.38 37.29 -5.63
CA LEU A 363 -0.83 38.21 -6.62
C LEU A 363 0.63 38.59 -6.34
N ALA A 364 0.99 38.81 -5.07
CA ALA A 364 2.37 39.09 -4.68
C ALA A 364 3.29 37.92 -5.07
N SER A 365 2.90 36.69 -4.71
CA SER A 365 3.60 35.46 -5.09
C SER A 365 3.70 35.30 -6.61
N TRP A 366 2.58 35.43 -7.30
CA TRP A 366 2.46 35.27 -8.74
C TRP A 366 3.41 36.21 -9.49
N LYS A 367 3.44 37.49 -9.14
CA LYS A 367 4.27 38.50 -9.80
C LYS A 367 5.77 38.27 -9.60
N GLU A 368 6.18 37.83 -8.41
CA GLU A 368 7.61 37.70 -8.08
C GLU A 368 8.18 36.34 -8.49
N GLN A 369 7.49 35.25 -8.19
CA GLN A 369 8.05 33.90 -8.29
C GLN A 369 7.19 32.95 -9.14
N GLY A 370 5.94 33.31 -9.44
CA GLY A 370 5.03 32.43 -10.17
C GLY A 370 4.58 31.24 -9.32
N ILE A 371 4.48 30.07 -9.94
CA ILE A 371 4.12 28.80 -9.29
C ILE A 371 5.03 27.70 -9.81
N PHE A 372 5.27 26.66 -9.01
CA PHE A 372 6.17 25.56 -9.35
C PHE A 372 5.43 24.23 -9.42
N GLU A 373 5.98 23.26 -10.14
CA GLU A 373 5.52 21.88 -10.02
C GLU A 373 5.73 21.35 -8.59
N ALA A 374 4.80 20.53 -8.12
CA ALA A 374 4.95 19.88 -6.82
C ALA A 374 6.23 19.04 -6.73
N GLY A 375 6.92 19.13 -5.60
CA GLY A 375 8.21 18.48 -5.34
C GLY A 375 9.43 19.35 -5.61
N ARG A 376 9.25 20.57 -6.13
CA ARG A 376 10.39 21.48 -6.36
C ARG A 376 10.93 22.04 -5.04
N ARG A 377 10.06 22.37 -4.09
CA ARG A 377 10.38 22.90 -2.76
C ARG A 377 9.88 22.00 -1.64
N LEU A 378 8.67 21.43 -1.77
CA LEU A 378 8.09 20.57 -0.74
C LEU A 378 8.44 19.11 -1.02
N LYS A 379 9.38 18.59 -0.24
CA LYS A 379 9.73 17.16 -0.22
C LYS A 379 9.55 16.63 1.19
N ASP A 380 9.18 15.36 1.31
CA ASP A 380 9.19 14.66 2.59
C ASP A 380 10.65 14.42 3.06
N PRO A 381 10.87 13.95 4.31
CA PRO A 381 12.22 13.70 4.84
C PRO A 381 13.05 12.70 4.01
N ASN A 382 12.41 11.86 3.20
CA ASN A 382 13.06 10.89 2.32
C ASN A 382 13.21 11.41 0.88
N GLY A 383 12.85 12.67 0.62
CA GLY A 383 12.89 13.28 -0.72
C GLY A 383 11.68 12.95 -1.59
N GLY A 384 10.68 12.24 -1.07
CA GLY A 384 9.43 11.93 -1.76
C GLY A 384 8.53 13.16 -1.93
N VAL A 385 7.61 13.10 -2.90
CA VAL A 385 6.67 14.19 -3.22
C VAL A 385 5.24 13.69 -2.93
N PRO A 386 4.63 14.10 -1.79
CA PRO A 386 3.33 13.58 -1.34
C PRO A 386 2.16 13.84 -2.30
N ASP A 387 2.25 14.91 -3.09
CA ASP A 387 1.18 15.40 -3.96
C ASP A 387 1.71 15.58 -5.38
N LYS A 388 2.25 14.52 -5.98
CA LYS A 388 2.78 14.58 -7.36
C LYS A 388 1.79 14.11 -8.42
N ASP A 389 0.77 13.37 -8.00
CA ASP A 389 -0.10 12.66 -8.92
C ASP A 389 -1.13 13.60 -9.53
N VAL A 390 -1.28 13.52 -10.85
CA VAL A 390 -2.31 14.23 -11.59
C VAL A 390 -3.67 13.60 -11.28
N ILE A 391 -4.71 14.42 -11.17
CA ILE A 391 -6.08 13.94 -10.92
C ILE A 391 -6.96 14.35 -12.09
N LEU A 392 -7.60 13.36 -12.72
CA LEU A 392 -8.62 13.57 -13.75
C LEU A 392 -10.02 13.53 -13.11
N LYS A 393 -10.86 14.52 -13.44
CA LYS A 393 -12.28 14.56 -13.08
C LYS A 393 -13.11 14.81 -14.33
N ILE A 394 -14.15 14.02 -14.54
CA ILE A 394 -15.13 14.26 -15.60
C ILE A 394 -16.37 14.86 -14.95
N THR A 395 -16.83 15.99 -15.47
CA THR A 395 -18.11 16.60 -15.14
C THR A 395 -19.03 16.54 -16.37
N ASP A 396 -20.27 16.97 -16.21
CA ASP A 396 -21.21 17.05 -17.33
C ASP A 396 -20.81 18.06 -18.40
N THR A 397 -19.91 19.00 -18.06
CA THR A 397 -19.57 20.16 -18.92
C THR A 397 -18.10 20.23 -19.29
N ALA A 398 -17.23 19.46 -18.65
CA ALA A 398 -15.80 19.48 -18.92
C ALA A 398 -15.08 18.22 -18.46
N VAL A 399 -13.96 17.95 -19.11
CA VAL A 399 -12.90 17.10 -18.56
C VAL A 399 -11.91 18.02 -17.86
N GLU A 400 -11.71 17.84 -16.56
CA GLU A 400 -10.78 18.64 -15.74
C GLU A 400 -9.59 17.79 -15.31
N VAL A 401 -8.38 18.33 -15.47
CA VAL A 401 -7.13 17.74 -15.01
C VAL A 401 -6.49 18.68 -14.00
N PHE A 402 -6.24 18.16 -12.81
CA PHE A 402 -5.68 18.88 -11.68
C PHE A 402 -4.22 18.49 -11.55
N LEU A 403 -3.33 19.43 -11.86
CA LEU A 403 -1.89 19.28 -11.74
C LEU A 403 -1.42 19.90 -10.42
N PRO A 404 -0.84 19.12 -9.49
CA PRO A 404 -0.34 19.67 -8.24
C PRO A 404 0.78 20.68 -8.44
N ILE A 405 0.72 21.77 -7.68
CA ILE A 405 1.70 22.86 -7.72
C ILE A 405 2.10 23.32 -6.32
N GLU A 406 3.15 24.12 -6.29
CA GLU A 406 3.67 24.82 -5.14
C GLU A 406 3.63 26.33 -5.39
N ILE A 407 3.10 27.08 -4.44
CA ILE A 407 3.00 28.54 -4.50
C ILE A 407 3.92 29.12 -3.44
N PRO A 408 5.03 29.76 -3.80
CA PRO A 408 5.92 30.43 -2.84
C PRO A 408 5.16 31.51 -2.08
N ILE A 409 5.27 31.54 -0.75
CA ILE A 409 4.66 32.61 0.04
C ILE A 409 5.78 33.51 0.55
N GLN A 410 5.67 34.80 0.26
CA GLN A 410 6.53 35.80 0.85
C GLN A 410 6.14 35.99 2.31
N ASN A 411 7.03 35.59 3.21
CA ASN A 411 6.90 35.88 4.62
C ASN A 411 7.87 37.01 5.01
N THR A 412 7.43 37.91 5.88
CA THR A 412 8.25 38.95 6.51
C THR A 412 9.38 38.38 7.38
N THR A 413 9.28 37.12 7.79
CA THR A 413 10.28 36.43 8.62
C THR A 413 11.56 36.03 7.87
N GLY A 414 11.62 36.21 6.55
CA GLY A 414 12.77 35.81 5.72
C GLY A 414 12.91 34.30 5.51
N ARG A 415 12.00 33.48 6.08
CA ARG A 415 11.93 32.05 5.79
C ARG A 415 11.13 31.82 4.51
N ALA A 416 11.67 30.99 3.62
CA ALA A 416 10.95 30.57 2.42
C ALA A 416 9.81 29.63 2.81
N GLU A 417 8.57 30.13 2.74
CA GLU A 417 7.36 29.33 2.91
C GLU A 417 6.77 28.97 1.55
N THR A 418 6.02 27.88 1.50
CA THR A 418 5.37 27.41 0.27
C THR A 418 4.02 26.82 0.61
N ALA A 419 2.98 27.23 -0.11
CA ALA A 419 1.67 26.59 -0.04
C ALA A 419 1.53 25.53 -1.13
N ARG A 420 0.68 24.54 -0.86
CA ARG A 420 0.25 23.57 -1.87
C ARG A 420 -0.90 24.17 -2.69
N GLY A 421 -0.98 23.78 -3.95
CA GLY A 421 -2.08 24.17 -4.82
C GLY A 421 -2.25 23.22 -5.98
N LYS A 422 -3.16 23.56 -6.90
CA LYS A 422 -3.39 22.82 -8.14
C LYS A 422 -3.62 23.79 -9.29
N VAL A 423 -2.97 23.57 -10.42
CA VAL A 423 -3.41 24.14 -11.70
C VAL A 423 -4.51 23.23 -12.22
N VAL A 424 -5.68 23.80 -12.50
CA VAL A 424 -6.77 23.05 -13.13
C VAL A 424 -6.84 23.44 -14.59
N VAL A 425 -6.63 22.46 -15.45
CA VAL A 425 -6.86 22.59 -16.87
C VAL A 425 -8.15 21.88 -17.26
N ALA A 426 -8.88 22.42 -18.23
CA ALA A 426 -10.13 21.83 -18.67
C ALA A 426 -10.24 21.79 -20.19
N CYS A 427 -10.93 20.75 -20.68
CA CYS A 427 -11.39 20.64 -22.06
C CYS A 427 -12.92 20.58 -22.04
N LYS A 428 -13.58 21.49 -22.76
CA LYS A 428 -15.04 21.64 -22.83
C LYS A 428 -15.63 21.17 -24.16
N ASP A 429 -14.88 20.37 -24.92
CA ASP A 429 -15.33 19.88 -26.23
C ASP A 429 -16.56 18.96 -26.07
N PRO A 430 -17.73 19.32 -26.62
CA PRO A 430 -18.94 18.52 -26.49
C PRO A 430 -18.81 17.14 -27.19
N GLY A 431 -18.03 17.06 -28.27
CA GLY A 431 -17.77 15.79 -28.97
C GLY A 431 -17.00 14.82 -28.09
N LEU A 432 -15.97 15.31 -27.40
CA LEU A 432 -15.21 14.53 -26.42
C LEU A 432 -16.09 14.01 -25.28
N LEU A 433 -16.96 14.86 -24.72
CA LEU A 433 -17.86 14.49 -23.62
C LEU A 433 -18.89 13.43 -24.05
N ALA A 434 -19.46 13.57 -25.25
CA ALA A 434 -20.37 12.59 -25.82
C ALA A 434 -19.69 11.22 -26.02
N GLU A 435 -18.45 11.23 -26.53
CA GLU A 435 -17.65 10.04 -26.73
C GLU A 435 -17.30 9.34 -25.41
N LEU A 436 -16.87 10.09 -24.38
CA LEU A 436 -16.61 9.55 -23.05
C LEU A 436 -17.86 8.85 -22.48
N LYS A 437 -19.02 9.47 -22.63
CA LYS A 437 -20.30 8.89 -22.18
C LYS A 437 -20.64 7.60 -22.94
N ALA A 438 -20.46 7.59 -24.26
CA ALA A 438 -20.71 6.42 -25.11
C ALA A 438 -19.78 5.25 -24.77
N ARG A 439 -18.48 5.52 -24.58
CA ARG A 439 -17.50 4.49 -24.19
C ARG A 439 -17.73 3.99 -22.78
N LYS A 440 -18.06 4.87 -21.82
CA LYS A 440 -18.43 4.44 -20.46
C LYS A 440 -19.64 3.50 -20.49
N ALA A 441 -20.67 3.83 -21.27
CA ALA A 441 -21.85 2.97 -21.42
C ALA A 441 -21.50 1.61 -22.04
N SER A 442 -20.61 1.59 -23.05
CA SER A 442 -20.12 0.36 -23.68
C SER A 442 -19.34 -0.52 -22.69
N ALA A 443 -18.47 0.10 -21.89
CA ALA A 443 -17.72 -0.59 -20.84
C ALA A 443 -18.62 -1.19 -19.76
N VAL A 444 -19.65 -0.46 -19.31
CA VAL A 444 -20.69 -0.99 -18.40
C VAL A 444 -21.44 -2.16 -19.04
N GLY A 445 -21.63 -2.13 -20.37
CA GLY A 445 -22.22 -3.21 -21.16
C GLY A 445 -21.35 -4.48 -21.31
N GLY A 446 -20.15 -4.51 -20.72
CA GLY A 446 -19.27 -5.69 -20.74
C GLY A 446 -18.23 -5.69 -21.85
N GLU A 447 -17.81 -4.52 -22.33
CA GLU A 447 -16.64 -4.39 -23.22
C GLU A 447 -15.43 -5.11 -22.61
N LYS A 448 -14.73 -5.91 -23.43
CA LYS A 448 -13.54 -6.63 -22.97
C LYS A 448 -12.35 -5.66 -22.83
N PRO A 449 -11.65 -5.65 -21.69
CA PRO A 449 -10.47 -4.83 -21.54
C PRO A 449 -9.30 -5.38 -22.38
N THR A 450 -8.32 -4.52 -22.63
CA THR A 450 -7.14 -4.79 -23.48
C THR A 450 -5.87 -4.28 -22.80
N SER A 451 -4.74 -4.91 -23.10
CA SER A 451 -3.42 -4.51 -22.60
C SER A 451 -2.76 -3.39 -23.40
N SER A 452 -3.33 -2.99 -24.55
CA SER A 452 -2.79 -1.95 -25.44
C SER A 452 -3.89 -0.95 -25.83
N PRO A 453 -3.55 0.34 -26.00
CA PRO A 453 -4.53 1.37 -26.35
C PRO A 453 -5.12 1.11 -27.75
N PRO A 454 -6.45 1.22 -27.93
CA PRO A 454 -7.09 1.18 -29.24
C PRO A 454 -6.56 2.29 -30.17
N GLN A 455 -6.37 1.97 -31.46
CA GLN A 455 -5.78 2.90 -32.43
C GLN A 455 -6.66 4.13 -32.66
N GLU A 456 -7.98 4.01 -32.57
CA GLU A 456 -8.90 5.13 -32.79
C GLU A 456 -8.75 6.25 -31.75
N LEU A 457 -8.09 6.00 -30.61
CA LEU A 457 -7.85 7.04 -29.60
C LEU A 457 -6.85 8.10 -30.04
N THR A 458 -6.06 7.87 -31.11
CA THR A 458 -5.09 8.85 -31.62
C THR A 458 -5.74 10.14 -32.12
N GLN A 459 -7.04 10.10 -32.47
CA GLN A 459 -7.77 11.31 -32.86
C GLN A 459 -7.88 12.33 -31.71
N TRP A 460 -7.76 11.88 -30.46
CA TRP A 460 -7.90 12.71 -29.25
C TRP A 460 -6.56 13.21 -28.68
N VAL A 461 -5.49 13.21 -29.49
CA VAL A 461 -4.19 13.75 -29.06
C VAL A 461 -4.20 15.29 -29.04
N ASN A 462 -4.91 15.92 -29.98
CA ASN A 462 -4.91 17.38 -30.16
C ASN A 462 -6.15 18.02 -29.53
N LEU A 463 -6.25 17.96 -28.21
CA LEU A 463 -7.35 18.55 -27.46
C LEU A 463 -7.10 20.01 -27.12
N GLN A 464 -8.17 20.80 -27.15
CA GLN A 464 -8.16 22.22 -26.77
C GLN A 464 -8.26 22.34 -25.25
N TRP A 465 -7.13 22.18 -24.57
CA TRP A 465 -7.00 22.40 -23.13
C TRP A 465 -6.85 23.88 -22.79
N ARG A 466 -7.33 24.28 -21.61
CA ARG A 466 -7.10 25.62 -21.04
C ARG A 466 -6.94 25.57 -19.55
N VAL A 467 -6.09 26.44 -19.00
CA VAL A 467 -6.04 26.70 -17.56
C VAL A 467 -7.29 27.49 -17.18
N VAL A 468 -8.18 26.86 -16.43
CA VAL A 468 -9.44 27.47 -16.00
C VAL A 468 -9.36 28.07 -14.61
N ARG A 469 -8.48 27.55 -13.75
CA ARG A 469 -8.25 28.08 -12.40
C ARG A 469 -6.94 27.56 -11.79
N ILE A 470 -6.52 28.25 -10.73
CA ILE A 470 -5.44 27.84 -9.83
C ILE A 470 -6.07 27.75 -8.43
N GLU A 471 -6.07 26.55 -7.86
CA GLU A 471 -6.65 26.30 -6.54
C GLU A 471 -5.57 26.29 -5.45
N SER A 472 -5.71 27.08 -4.38
CA SER A 472 -4.88 26.97 -3.17
C SER A 472 -5.56 27.64 -1.98
N ASP A 473 -5.35 27.09 -0.79
CA ASP A 473 -5.74 27.75 0.47
C ASP A 473 -4.72 28.79 0.95
N LEU A 474 -3.54 28.83 0.30
CA LEU A 474 -2.37 29.63 0.68
C LEU A 474 -1.90 29.37 2.12
N ASN A 475 -2.21 28.20 2.68
CA ASN A 475 -1.72 27.83 4.00
C ASN A 475 -0.23 27.46 3.88
N PRO A 476 0.67 28.21 4.54
CA PRO A 476 2.09 27.96 4.44
C PRO A 476 2.44 26.59 5.02
N VAL A 477 3.23 25.83 4.26
CA VAL A 477 3.87 24.61 4.71
C VAL A 477 5.33 24.95 4.95
N SER A 478 5.73 24.90 6.22
CA SER A 478 7.14 25.05 6.58
C SER A 478 7.90 23.85 6.06
N MET A 479 8.91 24.10 5.22
CA MET A 479 9.89 23.06 4.90
C MET A 479 10.52 22.63 6.22
N HIS A 480 10.41 21.34 6.56
CA HIS A 480 11.42 20.77 7.43
C HIS A 480 12.74 20.94 6.67
N GLN A 481 13.50 21.99 7.00
CA GLN A 481 14.93 21.95 6.71
C GLN A 481 15.40 20.70 7.41
N THR A 482 15.60 19.63 6.64
CA THR A 482 16.39 18.49 7.06
C THR A 482 17.65 19.13 7.56
N GLY A 483 17.76 19.25 8.89
CA GLY A 483 18.78 20.05 9.53
C GLY A 483 20.05 19.66 8.85
N GLN A 484 20.67 20.61 8.14
CA GLN A 484 21.94 20.41 7.49
C GLN A 484 22.84 20.08 8.66
N GLY A 485 22.93 18.78 8.98
CA GLY A 485 23.88 18.22 9.89
C GLY A 485 25.17 18.55 9.20
N GLY A 486 25.70 19.73 9.54
CA GLY A 486 26.97 20.16 9.07
C GLY A 486 27.93 19.00 9.31
N PRO A 487 28.91 18.78 8.44
CA PRO A 487 29.97 17.83 8.69
C PRO A 487 30.83 18.32 9.87
N GLY A 488 30.27 18.39 11.08
CA GLY A 488 30.98 18.22 12.32
C GLY A 488 31.12 16.71 12.46
N GLY A 489 32.25 16.09 12.14
CA GLY A 489 33.53 16.50 12.72
C GLY A 489 33.56 16.27 14.24
N GLY A 490 32.50 15.70 14.83
CA GLY A 490 32.54 15.09 16.14
C GLY A 490 33.16 13.71 15.99
N GLY A 491 34.49 13.65 16.07
CA GLY A 491 35.19 12.38 16.24
C GLY A 491 34.59 11.59 17.41
N PRO A 492 34.71 10.26 17.41
CA PRO A 492 34.27 9.44 18.52
C PRO A 492 34.85 10.01 19.83
N PRO A 493 34.04 10.15 20.90
CA PRO A 493 34.57 10.56 22.19
C PRO A 493 35.75 9.65 22.54
N PRO A 494 36.91 10.20 22.97
CA PRO A 494 38.06 9.38 23.31
C PRO A 494 37.63 8.35 24.34
N GLY A 495 37.84 7.08 24.02
CA GLY A 495 37.59 5.98 24.93
C GLY A 495 38.31 6.24 26.23
N MET A 496 37.55 6.46 27.30
CA MET A 496 38.05 6.28 28.66
C MET A 496 38.26 4.78 28.85
N GLY A 497 39.44 4.32 28.44
CA GLY A 497 40.05 3.12 28.96
C GLY A 497 40.27 3.29 30.45
N GLY A 498 39.64 2.41 31.23
CA GLY A 498 39.75 2.38 32.67
C GLY A 498 39.29 1.02 33.18
N GLY A 499 40.08 -0.02 32.87
CA GLY A 499 40.08 -1.24 33.69
C GLY A 499 40.58 -0.92 35.10
N PRO A 500 40.10 -1.64 36.12
CA PRO A 500 40.84 -2.81 36.61
C PRO A 500 39.89 -4.00 36.80
N GLY A 501 40.25 -5.23 36.45
CA GLY A 501 41.36 -5.95 37.07
C GLY A 501 40.91 -6.50 38.43
N MET A 502 40.28 -7.67 38.45
CA MET A 502 40.30 -8.55 39.64
C MET A 502 40.22 -10.03 39.22
N HIS A 503 41.36 -10.69 39.42
CA HIS A 503 41.47 -12.11 39.73
C HIS A 503 40.86 -12.40 41.11
N GLY A 504 40.32 -13.62 41.28
CA GLY A 504 40.30 -14.28 42.59
C GLY A 504 39.15 -15.29 42.75
N GLY A 505 39.51 -16.57 42.90
CA GLY A 505 38.66 -17.61 43.50
C GLY A 505 38.32 -18.77 42.59
#